data_AF-A0A2V9KGU8-F1
#
_entry.id   AF-A0A2V9KGU8-F1
#
_cell.length_a   1.000
_cell.length_b   1.000
_cell.length_c   1.000
_cell.angle_alpha   90.00
_cell.angle_beta   90.00
_cell.angle_gamma   90.00
#
_symmetry.space_group_name_H-M   'P 1'
#
loop_
_entity.id
_entity.type
_entity.pdbx_description
1 polymer ?
#
loop_
_entity_poly.entity_id
_entity_poly.type
_entity_poly.pdbx_seq_one_letter_code
_entity_poly.pdbx_strand_id
1 'polypeptide(L)'
;ERARLEGETDIEARVKLYEAVSTRHLRAAEEHVKTEEFEKLPPQLRAWADVISASRVDAEKHISRKKKSRALIRYEIHLRKAIGDVRALKIKLPSEIEAALLSWIEKAEEARTKFVEILFPS
;
A
#
# COMPACT_ATOMS: atom_id res chain seq x y z
N GLU A 1 -0.27 -16.01 3.01
CA GLU A 1 0.45 -14.85 2.41
C GLU A 1 1.95 -14.82 2.67
N ARG A 2 2.43 -14.67 3.92
CA ARG A 2 3.87 -14.54 4.24
C ARG A 2 4.76 -15.65 3.63
N ALA A 3 4.36 -16.91 3.76
CA ALA A 3 5.09 -18.05 3.19
C ALA A 3 5.17 -18.04 1.64
N ARG A 4 4.19 -17.42 0.95
CA ARG A 4 4.23 -17.25 -0.52
C ARG A 4 5.14 -16.09 -0.94
N LEU A 5 5.23 -15.05 -0.12
CA LEU A 5 6.17 -13.94 -0.33
C LEU A 5 7.62 -14.37 -0.05
N GLU A 6 7.84 -15.21 0.97
CA GLU A 6 9.16 -15.72 1.35
C GLU A 6 9.70 -16.78 0.38
N GLY A 7 8.81 -17.53 -0.30
CA GLY A 7 9.19 -18.55 -1.27
C GLY A 7 9.33 -18.06 -2.72
N GLU A 8 8.82 -16.88 -3.05
CA GLU A 8 8.87 -16.33 -4.41
C GLU A 8 10.17 -15.56 -4.63
N THR A 9 11.01 -16.04 -5.54
CA THR A 9 12.30 -15.41 -5.85
C THR A 9 12.17 -14.24 -6.82
N ASP A 10 11.14 -14.24 -7.67
CA ASP A 10 10.93 -13.17 -8.66
C ASP A 10 10.27 -11.93 -8.04
N ILE A 11 10.99 -10.81 -8.07
CA ILE A 11 10.51 -9.52 -7.58
C ILE A 11 9.26 -9.04 -8.34
N GLU A 12 9.11 -9.34 -9.64
CA GLU A 12 7.90 -8.96 -10.39
C GLU A 12 6.66 -9.72 -9.88
N ALA A 13 6.83 -10.98 -9.52
CA ALA A 13 5.78 -11.79 -8.91
C ALA A 13 5.46 -11.34 -7.49
N ARG A 14 6.48 -11.03 -6.67
CA ARG A 14 6.28 -10.47 -5.32
C ARG A 14 5.55 -9.13 -5.34
N VAL A 15 5.87 -8.24 -6.27
CA VAL A 15 5.16 -6.96 -6.43
C VAL A 15 3.69 -7.15 -6.77
N LYS A 16 3.34 -8.11 -7.63
CA LYS A 16 1.93 -8.45 -7.89
C LYS A 16 1.22 -8.99 -6.64
N LEU A 17 1.92 -9.76 -5.80
CA LEU A 17 1.37 -10.22 -4.52
C LEU A 17 1.11 -9.03 -3.58
N TYR A 18 2.03 -8.06 -3.49
CA TYR A 18 1.81 -6.83 -2.71
C TYR A 18 0.60 -6.04 -3.22
N GLU A 19 0.43 -5.92 -4.53
CA GLU A 19 -0.75 -5.30 -5.16
C GLU A 19 -2.05 -6.01 -4.77
N ALA A 20 -2.09 -7.34 -4.82
CA ALA A 20 -3.25 -8.13 -4.44
C ALA A 20 -3.55 -8.03 -2.93
N VAL A 21 -2.52 -8.02 -2.07
CA VAL A 21 -2.66 -7.80 -0.63
C VAL A 21 -3.21 -6.39 -0.36
N SER A 22 -2.63 -5.37 -0.98
CA SER A 22 -3.08 -3.97 -0.88
C SER A 22 -4.56 -3.83 -1.27
N THR A 23 -4.96 -4.44 -2.38
CA THR A 23 -6.36 -4.44 -2.85
C THR A 23 -7.31 -5.06 -1.83
N ARG A 24 -6.94 -6.18 -1.20
CA ARG A 24 -7.77 -6.80 -0.16
C ARG A 24 -7.88 -5.93 1.08
N HIS A 25 -6.80 -5.25 1.46
CA HIS A 25 -6.85 -4.37 2.61
C HIS A 25 -7.83 -3.21 2.40
N LEU A 26 -7.81 -2.62 1.20
CA LEU A 26 -8.72 -1.53 0.83
C LEU A 26 -10.17 -1.99 0.80
N ARG A 27 -10.46 -3.15 0.21
CA ARG A 27 -11.83 -3.72 0.22
C ARG A 27 -12.36 -3.95 1.63
N ALA A 28 -11.52 -4.45 2.53
CA ALA A 28 -11.90 -4.63 3.92
C ALA A 28 -12.10 -3.27 4.63
N ALA A 29 -11.27 -2.27 4.35
CA ALA A 29 -11.46 -0.92 4.87
C ALA A 29 -12.77 -0.29 4.38
N GLU A 30 -13.09 -0.42 3.10
CA GLU A 30 -14.38 0.01 2.53
C GLU A 30 -15.56 -0.69 3.18
N GLU A 31 -15.44 -2.00 3.42
CA GLU A 31 -16.48 -2.78 4.10
C GLU A 31 -16.70 -2.29 5.53
N HIS A 32 -15.63 -2.10 6.31
CA HIS A 32 -15.74 -1.56 7.68
C HIS A 32 -16.38 -0.17 7.70
N VAL A 33 -16.15 0.67 6.69
CA VAL A 33 -16.83 1.96 6.57
C VAL A 33 -18.32 1.80 6.25
N LYS A 34 -18.69 0.82 5.41
CA LYS A 34 -20.10 0.55 5.07
C LYS A 34 -20.89 -0.04 6.22
N THR A 35 -20.27 -0.92 7.01
CA THR A 35 -20.88 -1.58 8.17
C THR A 35 -20.73 -0.79 9.47
N GLU A 36 -20.19 0.44 9.39
CA GLU A 36 -19.93 1.33 10.54
C GLU A 36 -19.03 0.71 11.62
N GLU A 37 -18.20 -0.28 11.24
CA GLU A 37 -17.22 -0.94 12.11
C GLU A 37 -15.93 -0.11 12.21
N PHE A 38 -16.07 1.16 12.58
CA PHE A 38 -14.96 2.12 12.56
C PHE A 38 -13.81 1.75 13.48
N GLU A 39 -14.05 0.98 14.55
CA GLU A 39 -13.02 0.46 15.45
C GLU A 39 -12.01 -0.47 14.74
N LYS A 40 -12.45 -1.15 13.67
CA LYS A 40 -11.60 -2.07 12.88
C LYS A 40 -10.83 -1.35 11.78
N LEU A 41 -11.18 -0.11 11.45
CA LEU A 41 -10.53 0.65 10.39
C LEU A 41 -9.07 1.04 10.74
N PRO A 42 -8.76 1.52 11.97
CA PRO A 42 -7.40 1.77 12.43
C PRO A 42 -6.40 0.62 12.21
N PRO A 43 -6.61 -0.59 12.78
CA PRO A 43 -5.66 -1.69 12.59
C PRO A 43 -5.58 -2.13 11.12
N GLN A 44 -6.68 -2.04 10.38
CA GLN A 44 -6.75 -2.43 8.98
C GLN A 44 -5.88 -1.54 8.08
N LEU A 45 -5.98 -0.22 8.24
CA LEU A 45 -5.20 0.76 7.46
C LEU A 45 -3.73 0.80 7.90
N ARG A 46 -3.45 0.55 9.17
CA ARG A 46 -2.08 0.33 9.63
C ARG A 46 -1.45 -0.88 8.94
N ALA A 47 -2.13 -2.02 8.91
CA ALA A 47 -1.63 -3.22 8.25
C ALA A 47 -1.41 -2.99 6.74
N TRP A 48 -2.29 -2.22 6.10
CA TRP A 48 -2.11 -1.78 4.71
C TRP A 48 -0.83 -0.96 4.52
N ALA A 49 -0.60 0.06 5.35
CA ALA A 49 0.61 0.88 5.30
C ALA A 49 1.89 0.07 5.58
N ASP A 50 1.83 -0.93 6.48
CA ASP A 50 2.94 -1.83 6.77
C ASP A 50 3.28 -2.71 5.55
N VAL A 51 2.27 -3.20 4.81
CA VAL A 51 2.48 -3.95 3.54
C VAL A 51 3.18 -3.07 2.51
N ILE A 52 2.73 -1.83 2.35
CA ILE A 52 3.34 -0.88 1.41
C ILE A 52 4.81 -0.63 1.80
N SER A 53 5.06 -0.38 3.09
CA SER A 53 6.41 -0.15 3.61
C SER A 53 7.32 -1.36 3.42
N ALA A 54 6.81 -2.58 3.63
CA ALA A 54 7.55 -3.81 3.37
C ALA A 54 7.87 -3.96 1.88
N SER A 55 6.90 -3.70 1.00
CA SER A 55 7.10 -3.75 -0.45
C SER A 55 8.12 -2.73 -0.95
N ARG A 56 8.24 -1.57 -0.27
CA ARG A 56 9.32 -0.59 -0.51
C ARG A 56 10.69 -1.17 -0.23
N VAL A 57 10.88 -1.75 0.94
CA VAL A 57 12.17 -2.35 1.32
C VAL A 57 12.55 -3.49 0.38
N ASP A 58 11.57 -4.30 -0.03
CA ASP A 58 11.79 -5.40 -0.98
C ASP A 58 12.17 -4.88 -2.39
N ALA A 59 11.45 -3.86 -2.87
CA ALA A 59 11.75 -3.20 -4.14
C ALA A 59 13.15 -2.58 -4.16
N GLU A 60 13.56 -1.87 -3.09
CA GLU A 60 14.89 -1.25 -3.00
C GLU A 60 16.03 -2.26 -3.08
N LYS A 61 15.83 -3.45 -2.49
CA LYS A 61 16.87 -4.50 -2.45
C LYS A 61 16.98 -5.28 -3.76
N HIS A 62 15.88 -5.41 -4.50
CA HIS A 62 15.79 -6.43 -5.55
C HIS A 62 15.43 -5.88 -6.94
N ILE A 63 14.90 -4.66 -7.05
CA ILE A 63 14.66 -4.04 -8.35
C ILE A 63 15.95 -3.38 -8.85
N SER A 64 16.38 -3.83 -10.03
CA SER A 64 17.50 -3.23 -10.71
C SER A 64 17.13 -1.85 -11.25
N ARG A 65 17.88 -0.81 -10.88
CA ARG A 65 17.74 0.54 -11.45
C ARG A 65 17.95 0.60 -12.97
N LYS A 66 18.60 -0.41 -13.56
CA LYS A 66 18.84 -0.50 -15.01
C LYS A 66 17.61 -0.98 -15.79
N LYS A 67 16.67 -1.69 -15.15
CA LYS A 67 15.49 -2.25 -15.81
C LYS A 67 14.22 -1.79 -15.11
N LYS A 68 13.40 -1.02 -15.82
CA LYS A 68 12.11 -0.56 -15.31
C LYS A 68 11.20 -1.77 -15.04
N SER A 69 10.81 -1.95 -13.79
CA SER A 69 9.87 -2.99 -13.38
C SER A 69 8.45 -2.60 -13.79
N ARG A 70 7.82 -3.41 -14.66
CA ARG A 70 6.44 -3.15 -15.10
C ARG A 70 5.45 -3.44 -13.98
N ALA A 71 5.71 -4.45 -13.14
CA ALA A 71 4.91 -4.69 -11.95
C ALA A 71 5.00 -3.51 -10.98
N LEU A 72 6.19 -2.95 -10.73
CA LEU A 72 6.32 -1.82 -9.81
C LEU A 72 5.63 -0.56 -10.33
N ILE A 73 5.69 -0.28 -11.64
CA ILE A 73 4.94 0.84 -12.25
C ILE A 73 3.43 0.67 -12.03
N ARG A 74 2.89 -0.53 -12.32
CA ARG A 74 1.46 -0.79 -12.10
C ARG A 74 1.08 -0.66 -10.62
N TYR A 75 1.93 -1.18 -9.74
CA TYR A 75 1.70 -1.11 -8.32
C TYR A 75 1.75 0.32 -7.79
N GLU A 76 2.66 1.17 -8.28
CA GLU A 76 2.67 2.61 -7.95
C GLU A 76 1.37 3.31 -8.37
N ILE A 77 0.88 3.03 -9.59
CA ILE A 77 -0.40 3.58 -10.08
C ILE A 77 -1.56 3.12 -9.20
N HIS A 78 -1.59 1.83 -8.84
CA HIS A 78 -2.57 1.27 -7.91
C HIS A 78 -2.52 2.00 -6.56
N LEU A 79 -1.33 2.17 -5.97
CA LEU A 79 -1.16 2.86 -4.69
C LEU A 79 -1.57 4.33 -4.76
N ARG A 80 -1.29 5.03 -5.85
CA ARG A 80 -1.75 6.41 -6.05
C ARG A 80 -3.27 6.51 -5.98
N LYS A 81 -3.98 5.61 -6.66
CA LYS A 81 -5.44 5.55 -6.62
C LYS A 81 -5.94 5.18 -5.22
N ALA A 82 -5.38 4.11 -4.64
CA ALA A 82 -5.75 3.62 -3.32
C ALA A 82 -5.60 4.69 -2.22
N ILE A 83 -4.52 5.48 -2.25
CA ILE A 83 -4.32 6.59 -1.32
C ILE A 83 -5.39 7.67 -1.50
N GLY A 84 -5.79 7.95 -2.74
CA GLY A 84 -6.93 8.83 -3.05
C GLY A 84 -8.24 8.28 -2.48
N ASP A 85 -8.49 6.99 -2.63
CA ASP A 85 -9.70 6.32 -2.14
C ASP A 85 -9.76 6.38 -0.59
N VAL A 86 -8.65 6.08 0.10
CA VAL A 86 -8.58 6.18 1.58
C VAL A 86 -8.74 7.62 2.06
N ARG A 87 -8.19 8.61 1.33
CA ARG A 87 -8.45 10.03 1.62
C ARG A 87 -9.92 10.40 1.47
N ALA A 88 -10.64 9.83 0.50
CA ALA A 88 -12.07 10.06 0.34
C ALA A 88 -12.89 9.44 1.47
N LEU A 89 -12.43 8.33 2.06
CA LEU A 89 -13.09 7.72 3.23
C LEU A 89 -13.12 8.67 4.43
N LYS A 90 -12.12 9.55 4.58
CA LYS A 90 -12.04 10.57 5.64
C LYS A 90 -13.35 11.34 5.84
N ILE A 91 -14.08 11.64 4.75
CA ILE A 91 -15.32 12.42 4.78
C ILE A 91 -16.41 11.73 5.62
N LYS A 92 -16.33 10.40 5.80
CA LYS A 92 -17.33 9.58 6.48
C LYS A 92 -16.92 9.14 7.89
N LEU A 93 -15.75 9.57 8.38
CA LEU A 93 -15.17 9.04 9.60
C LEU A 93 -15.33 9.99 10.80
N PRO A 94 -15.47 9.44 12.01
CA PRO A 94 -15.34 10.20 13.24
C PRO A 94 -13.97 10.89 13.35
N SER A 95 -13.93 12.07 13.99
CA SER A 95 -12.72 12.90 14.11
C SER A 95 -11.61 12.23 14.91
N GLU A 96 -11.94 11.28 15.80
CA GLU A 96 -10.99 10.52 16.61
C GLU A 96 -10.09 9.61 15.75
N ILE A 97 -10.58 9.15 14.60
CA ILE A 97 -9.87 8.25 13.69
C ILE A 97 -9.08 9.03 12.63
N GLU A 98 -9.42 10.31 12.43
CA GLU A 98 -8.87 11.17 11.40
C GLU A 98 -7.35 11.33 11.50
N ALA A 99 -6.83 11.61 12.69
CA ALA A 99 -5.40 11.81 12.90
C ALA A 99 -4.59 10.54 12.60
N ALA A 100 -5.11 9.38 13.00
CA ALA A 100 -4.47 8.09 12.76
C ALA A 100 -4.48 7.75 11.26
N LEU A 101 -5.61 8.01 10.58
CA LEU A 101 -5.77 7.86 9.14
C LEU A 101 -4.73 8.68 8.36
N LEU A 102 -4.58 9.97 8.72
CA LEU A 102 -3.63 10.87 8.06
C LEU A 102 -2.19 10.37 8.20
N SER A 103 -1.79 9.88 9.38
CA SER A 103 -0.45 9.33 9.61
C SER A 103 -0.16 8.11 8.72
N TRP A 104 -1.14 7.21 8.51
CA TRP A 104 -0.93 6.05 7.64
C TRP A 104 -0.95 6.42 6.16
N ILE A 105 -1.78 7.39 5.76
CA ILE A 105 -1.75 7.94 4.41
C ILE A 105 -0.38 8.54 4.12
N GLU A 106 0.18 9.31 5.04
CA GLU A 106 1.50 9.92 4.90
C GLU A 106 2.59 8.85 4.73
N LYS A 107 2.58 7.80 5.56
CA LYS A 107 3.51 6.66 5.42
C LYS A 107 3.37 5.95 4.07
N ALA A 108 2.14 5.75 3.60
CA ALA A 108 1.89 5.15 2.29
C ALA A 108 2.38 6.04 1.14
N GLU A 109 2.24 7.37 1.26
CA GLU A 109 2.75 8.33 0.28
C GLU A 109 4.28 8.41 0.26
N GLU A 110 4.93 8.38 1.42
CA GLU A 110 6.39 8.34 1.52
C GLU A 110 6.93 7.10 0.80
N ALA A 111 6.36 5.93 1.09
CA ALA A 111 6.75 4.69 0.44
C ALA A 111 6.47 4.70 -1.08
N ARG A 112 5.33 5.26 -1.51
CA ARG A 112 5.01 5.46 -2.93
C ARG A 112 6.05 6.33 -3.62
N THR A 113 6.46 7.42 -2.99
CA THR A 113 7.45 8.36 -3.54
C THR A 113 8.79 7.66 -3.76
N LYS A 114 9.20 6.78 -2.84
CA LYS A 114 10.39 5.94 -3.02
C LYS A 114 10.28 4.97 -4.19
N PHE A 115 9.10 4.42 -4.50
CA PHE A 115 8.93 3.63 -5.72
C PHE A 115 9.19 4.45 -7.00
N VAL A 116 8.77 5.72 -7.02
CA VAL A 116 9.04 6.61 -8.16
C VAL A 116 10.55 6.85 -8.29
N GLU A 117 11.25 7.12 -7.19
CA GLU A 117 12.72 7.28 -7.19
C GLU A 117 13.45 6.02 -7.68
N ILE A 118 12.95 4.83 -7.32
CA ILE A 118 13.52 3.55 -7.80
C ILE A 118 13.30 3.36 -9.30
N LEU A 119 12.13 3.76 -9.82
CA LEU A 119 11.74 3.59 -11.22
C LEU A 119 12.35 4.65 -12.15
N PHE A 120 12.57 5.85 -11.63
CA PHE A 120 13.04 7.02 -12.36
C PHE A 120 14.17 7.70 -11.57
N PRO A 121 15.34 7.04 -11.42
CA PRO A 121 16.49 7.64 -10.76
C PRO A 121 16.97 8.85 -11.58
N SER A 122 17.06 10.01 -10.91
CA SER A 122 17.61 11.27 -11.43
C SER A 122 19.11 11.17 -11.70
#